data_AF-A0A954SX64-F1
#
_entry.id   AF-A0A954SX64-F1
#
_cell.length_a   1.000
_cell.length_b   1.000
_cell.length_c   1.000
_cell.angle_alpha   90.00
_cell.angle_beta   90.00
_cell.angle_gamma   90.00
#
_symmetry.space_group_name_H-M   'P 1'
#
loop_
_entity.id
_entity.type
_entity.pdbx_description
1 polymer ?
#
loop_
_entity_poly.entity_id
_entity_poly.type
_entity_poly.pdbx_seq_one_letter_code
_entity_poly.pdbx_strand_id
1 'polypeptide(L)'
;GYAPFRQLPVGRFDGVICTDVLEHCPEDDVPWILGEIFAFARKLVFCNVACYPAQKRLPNGENAHCTVKSRTWWRELVSQIAADHPAVFYEITLSTPTTLPDGRAGVEKERLRPAQR
;
A
#
# COMPACT_ATOMS: atom_id res chain seq x y z
N GLY A 1 -12.98 -8.07 12.05
CA GLY A 1 -13.20 -8.11 10.59
C GLY A 1 -14.67 -8.23 10.27
N TYR A 2 -15.11 -7.76 9.09
CA TYR A 2 -16.50 -7.91 8.61
C TYR A 2 -16.78 -9.39 8.30
N ALA A 3 -17.76 -9.98 8.99
CA ALA A 3 -17.94 -11.43 9.04
C ALA A 3 -18.02 -12.14 7.68
N PRO A 4 -18.65 -11.57 6.62
CA PRO A 4 -18.66 -12.16 5.29
C PRO A 4 -17.29 -12.36 4.63
N PHE A 5 -16.27 -11.59 5.01
CA PHE A 5 -14.93 -11.63 4.39
C PHE A 5 -13.82 -11.98 5.39
N ARG A 6 -14.17 -12.72 6.46
CA ARG A 6 -13.20 -13.14 7.48
C ARG A 6 -12.30 -14.28 7.04
N GLN A 7 -12.69 -15.01 5.99
CA GLN A 7 -11.92 -16.13 5.46
C GLN A 7 -11.08 -15.65 4.30
N LEU A 8 -9.79 -15.96 4.33
CA LEU A 8 -8.90 -15.69 3.20
C LEU A 8 -9.32 -16.54 1.99
N PRO A 9 -9.15 -16.01 0.77
CA PRO A 9 -9.37 -16.78 -0.43
C PRO A 9 -8.36 -17.94 -0.54
N VAL A 10 -8.76 -19.03 -1.19
CA VAL A 10 -7.89 -20.20 -1.39
C VAL A 10 -7.19 -20.12 -2.74
N GLY A 11 -5.89 -20.36 -2.77
CA GLY A 11 -5.07 -20.42 -3.98
C GLY A 11 -4.38 -19.10 -4.31
N ARG A 12 -3.99 -18.94 -5.59
CA ARG A 12 -3.31 -17.73 -6.10
C ARG A 12 -4.06 -17.17 -7.29
N PHE A 13 -3.95 -15.86 -7.48
CA PHE A 13 -4.69 -15.07 -8.46
C PHE A 13 -3.74 -14.41 -9.46
N ASP A 14 -4.21 -14.12 -10.67
CA ASP A 14 -3.37 -13.44 -11.66
C ASP A 14 -2.94 -12.04 -11.19
N GLY A 15 -3.82 -11.34 -10.48
CA GLY A 15 -3.54 -10.04 -9.89
C GLY A 15 -4.10 -9.92 -8.48
N VAL A 16 -3.42 -9.14 -7.64
CA VAL A 16 -3.91 -8.70 -6.32
C VAL A 16 -3.87 -7.18 -6.30
N ILE A 17 -4.97 -6.56 -5.86
CA ILE A 17 -5.17 -5.12 -5.83
C ILE A 17 -5.49 -4.70 -4.40
N CYS A 18 -4.77 -3.69 -3.88
CA CYS A 18 -4.98 -3.15 -2.54
C CYS A 18 -4.90 -1.61 -2.57
N THR A 19 -6.01 -0.92 -2.39
CA THR A 19 -6.07 0.54 -2.54
C THR A 19 -6.63 1.20 -1.29
N ASP A 20 -5.90 2.16 -0.72
CA ASP A 20 -6.37 2.99 0.42
C ASP A 20 -6.68 2.10 1.65
N VAL A 21 -5.72 1.24 2.00
CA VAL A 21 -5.86 0.19 3.03
C VAL A 21 -4.59 0.05 3.87
N LEU A 22 -3.41 -0.02 3.25
CA LEU A 22 -2.16 -0.36 3.95
C LEU A 22 -1.78 0.69 5.02
N GLU A 23 -2.09 1.96 4.80
CA GLU A 23 -1.92 3.07 5.73
C GLU A 23 -2.86 3.01 6.96
N HIS A 24 -3.90 2.17 6.89
CA HIS A 24 -4.83 1.87 7.98
C HIS A 24 -4.41 0.63 8.79
N CYS A 25 -3.37 -0.08 8.38
CA CYS A 25 -2.83 -1.22 9.11
C CYS A 25 -1.77 -0.74 10.12
N PRO A 26 -1.68 -1.32 11.33
CA PRO A 26 -0.58 -1.04 12.25
C PRO A 26 0.78 -1.25 11.59
N GLU A 27 1.76 -0.39 11.90
CA GLU A 27 3.08 -0.39 11.24
C GLU A 27 3.76 -1.77 11.29
N ASP A 28 3.71 -2.43 12.44
CA ASP A 28 4.31 -3.76 12.66
C ASP A 28 3.63 -4.86 11.83
N ASP A 29 2.40 -4.64 11.38
CA ASP A 29 1.63 -5.59 10.60
C ASP A 29 1.82 -5.43 9.08
N VAL A 30 2.20 -4.24 8.63
CA VAL A 30 2.36 -3.94 7.21
C VAL A 30 3.30 -4.93 6.48
N PRO A 31 4.47 -5.34 7.04
CA PRO A 31 5.36 -6.27 6.37
C PRO A 31 4.72 -7.62 6.03
N TRP A 32 4.02 -8.23 6.98
CA TRP A 32 3.41 -9.55 6.73
C TRP A 32 2.17 -9.43 5.84
N ILE A 33 1.38 -8.36 5.95
CA ILE A 33 0.23 -8.10 5.06
C ILE A 33 0.70 -7.94 3.61
N LEU A 34 1.75 -7.15 3.38
CA LEU A 34 2.33 -7.01 2.04
C LEU A 34 2.90 -8.35 1.54
N GLY A 35 3.54 -9.14 2.41
CA GLY A 35 3.99 -10.49 2.09
C GLY A 35 2.86 -11.39 1.60
N GLU A 36 1.71 -11.39 2.29
CA GLU A 36 0.53 -12.13 1.85
C GLU A 36 -0.01 -11.63 0.51
N ILE A 37 -0.10 -10.32 0.31
CA ILE A 37 -0.53 -9.71 -0.97
C ILE A 37 0.33 -10.23 -2.13
N PHE A 38 1.65 -10.26 -1.97
CA PHE A 38 2.56 -10.80 -2.99
C PHE A 38 2.45 -12.33 -3.14
N ALA A 39 2.28 -13.07 -2.03
CA ALA A 39 2.11 -14.52 -2.07
C ALA A 39 0.86 -14.95 -2.84
N PHE A 40 -0.24 -14.21 -2.71
CA PHE A 40 -1.48 -14.44 -3.44
C PHE A 40 -1.36 -14.13 -4.95
N ALA A 41 -0.46 -13.24 -5.36
CA ALA A 41 -0.34 -12.79 -6.75
C ALA A 41 0.55 -13.72 -7.60
N ARG A 42 0.10 -14.13 -8.79
CA ARG A 42 0.88 -14.88 -9.78
C ARG A 42 1.61 -13.98 -10.76
N LYS A 43 1.00 -12.86 -11.18
CA LYS A 43 1.53 -11.99 -12.24
C LYS A 43 1.65 -10.53 -11.80
N LEU A 44 0.65 -10.00 -11.09
CA LEU A 44 0.54 -8.58 -10.80
C LEU A 44 0.20 -8.30 -9.32
N VAL A 45 0.90 -7.34 -8.73
CA VAL A 45 0.43 -6.60 -7.54
C VAL A 45 0.23 -5.13 -7.91
N PHE A 46 -0.92 -4.58 -7.56
CA PHE A 46 -1.13 -3.13 -7.59
C PHE A 46 -1.55 -2.64 -6.22
N CYS A 47 -0.85 -1.64 -5.69
CA CYS A 47 -1.28 -0.95 -4.48
C CYS A 47 -1.31 0.56 -4.66
N ASN A 48 -2.22 1.22 -3.93
CA ASN A 48 -2.22 2.68 -3.76
C ASN A 48 -2.22 3.00 -2.27
N VAL A 49 -1.23 3.78 -1.83
CA VAL A 49 -1.02 4.12 -0.43
C VAL A 49 -0.84 5.63 -0.26
N ALA A 50 -1.57 6.21 0.69
CA ALA A 50 -1.41 7.58 1.14
C ALA A 50 -0.28 7.69 2.18
N CYS A 51 0.76 8.44 1.86
CA CYS A 51 1.87 8.78 2.75
C CYS A 51 1.57 10.05 3.56
N TYR A 52 0.33 10.24 4.01
CA TYR A 52 -0.11 11.41 4.78
C TYR A 52 -1.31 11.08 5.67
N PRO A 53 -1.61 11.91 6.70
CA PRO A 53 -2.75 11.69 7.56
C PRO A 53 -4.09 11.73 6.80
N ALA A 54 -5.03 10.86 7.18
CA ALA A 54 -6.38 10.91 6.66
C ALA A 54 -7.07 12.22 7.07
N GLN A 55 -8.05 12.65 6.28
CA GLN A 55 -9.00 13.67 6.72
C GLN A 55 -9.88 13.17 7.88
N LYS A 56 -10.18 11.87 7.89
CA LYS A 56 -11.06 11.25 8.88
C LYS A 56 -10.31 10.90 10.17
N ARG A 57 -10.96 11.16 11.30
CA ARG A 57 -10.56 10.68 12.62
C ARG A 57 -11.55 9.62 13.12
N LEU A 58 -11.04 8.69 13.92
CA LEU A 58 -11.83 7.68 14.60
C LEU A 58 -12.57 8.28 15.81
N PRO A 59 -13.59 7.61 16.37
CA PRO A 59 -14.32 8.11 17.55
C PRO A 59 -13.45 8.38 18.78
N ASN A 60 -12.30 7.72 18.90
CA ASN A 60 -11.31 7.94 19.96
C ASN A 60 -10.36 9.13 19.68
N GLY A 61 -10.53 9.83 18.56
CA GLY A 61 -9.74 11.01 18.16
C GLY A 61 -8.48 10.71 17.34
N GLU A 62 -8.08 9.44 17.24
CA GLU A 62 -6.92 9.02 16.44
C GLU A 62 -7.16 9.24 14.94
N ASN A 63 -6.09 9.43 14.17
CA ASN A 63 -6.20 9.54 12.73
C ASN A 63 -6.52 8.16 12.12
N ALA A 64 -7.39 8.12 11.09
CA ALA A 64 -7.73 6.84 10.46
C ALA A 64 -6.53 6.19 9.75
N HIS A 65 -5.55 6.97 9.27
CA HIS A 65 -4.25 6.44 8.84
C HIS A 65 -3.36 6.32 10.07
N CYS A 66 -3.29 5.12 10.64
CA CYS A 66 -2.42 4.85 11.79
C CYS A 66 -0.94 4.71 11.38
N THR A 67 -0.67 4.35 10.12
CA THR A 67 0.69 4.23 9.58
C THR A 67 0.94 5.28 8.51
N VAL A 68 1.54 6.40 8.93
CA VAL A 68 1.95 7.48 8.03
C VAL A 68 3.45 7.47 7.87
N LYS A 69 3.94 6.77 6.84
CA LYS A 69 5.37 6.62 6.52
C LYS A 69 5.76 7.33 5.24
N SER A 70 7.05 7.63 5.13
CA SER A 70 7.63 8.27 3.95
C SER A 70 7.64 7.34 2.74
N ARG A 71 7.71 7.91 1.55
CA ARG A 71 7.83 7.15 0.30
C ARG A 71 9.04 6.21 0.30
N THR A 72 10.14 6.63 0.91
CA THR A 72 11.36 5.83 1.06
C THR A 72 11.13 4.57 1.88
N TRP A 73 10.44 4.67 3.03
CA TRP A 73 10.13 3.51 3.87
C TRP A 73 9.29 2.48 3.11
N TRP A 74 8.25 2.94 2.40
CA TRP A 74 7.44 2.06 1.57
C TRP A 74 8.25 1.42 0.44
N ARG A 75 9.14 2.18 -0.20
CA ARG A 75 10.02 1.67 -1.27
C ARG A 75 10.94 0.57 -0.78
N GLU A 76 11.59 0.77 0.36
CA GLU A 76 12.50 -0.22 0.96
C GLU A 76 11.74 -1.50 1.32
N LEU A 77 10.60 -1.38 2.00
CA LEU A 77 9.78 -2.53 2.38
C LEU A 77 9.25 -3.30 1.17
N VAL A 78 8.70 -2.60 0.18
CA VAL A 78 8.21 -3.22 -1.07
C VAL A 78 9.36 -3.91 -1.81
N SER A 79 10.55 -3.28 -1.85
CA SER A 79 11.72 -3.87 -2.53
C SER A 79 12.18 -5.15 -1.83
N GLN A 80 12.19 -5.17 -0.50
CA GLN A 80 12.53 -6.35 0.29
C GLN A 80 11.56 -7.50 0.03
N ILE A 81 10.25 -7.23 0.08
CA ILE A 81 9.22 -8.26 -0.12
C ILE A 81 9.22 -8.74 -1.58
N ALA A 82 9.28 -7.83 -2.54
CA ALA A 82 9.25 -8.19 -3.96
C ALA A 82 10.46 -9.03 -4.39
N ALA A 83 11.59 -8.95 -3.67
CA ALA A 83 12.77 -9.78 -3.92
C ALA A 83 12.47 -11.28 -3.76
N ASP A 84 11.56 -11.65 -2.85
CA ASP A 84 11.11 -13.03 -2.65
C ASP A 84 10.09 -13.49 -3.71
N HIS A 85 9.60 -12.57 -4.54
CA HIS A 85 8.58 -12.80 -5.57
C HIS A 85 9.00 -12.31 -6.97
N PRO A 86 10.15 -12.77 -7.52
CA PRO A 86 10.75 -12.19 -8.73
C PRO A 86 9.92 -12.36 -10.02
N ALA A 87 8.93 -13.26 -10.02
CA ALA A 87 8.02 -13.50 -11.14
C ALA A 87 6.78 -12.58 -11.13
N VAL A 88 6.58 -11.81 -10.06
CA VAL A 88 5.42 -10.93 -9.89
C VAL A 88 5.83 -9.50 -10.27
N PHE A 89 5.19 -8.97 -11.31
CA PHE A 89 5.27 -7.55 -11.61
C PHE A 89 4.49 -6.77 -10.54
N TYR A 90 4.99 -5.61 -10.13
CA TYR A 90 4.27 -4.74 -9.20
C TYR A 90 4.23 -3.29 -9.67
N GLU A 91 3.14 -2.59 -9.33
CA GLU A 91 3.06 -1.14 -9.39
C GLU A 91 2.46 -0.62 -8.09
N ILE A 92 3.27 0.07 -7.29
CA ILE A 92 2.82 0.67 -6.03
C ILE A 92 2.81 2.19 -6.21
N THR A 93 1.63 2.78 -6.13
CA THR A 93 1.45 4.23 -6.15
C THR A 93 1.51 4.78 -4.73
N LEU A 94 2.45 5.69 -4.49
CA LEU A 94 2.64 6.36 -3.22
C LEU A 94 2.29 7.84 -3.37
N SER A 95 1.33 8.29 -2.57
CA SER A 95 0.78 9.64 -2.66
C SER A 95 1.28 10.50 -1.50
N THR A 96 1.77 11.71 -1.79
CA THR A 96 2.17 12.70 -0.76
C THR A 96 1.48 14.05 -0.98
N PRO A 97 1.19 14.83 0.08
CA PRO A 97 0.62 16.16 -0.06
C PRO A 97 1.59 17.06 -0.80
N THR A 98 1.06 17.93 -1.66
CA THR A 98 1.82 18.98 -2.32
C THR A 98 0.98 20.26 -2.40
N THR A 99 1.60 21.36 -2.82
CA THR A 99 0.89 22.60 -3.15
C THR A 99 0.92 22.78 -4.66
N LEU A 100 -0.25 22.93 -5.27
CA LEU A 100 -0.39 23.18 -6.70
C LEU A 100 0.11 24.59 -7.05
N PRO A 101 0.44 24.88 -8.32
CA PRO A 101 0.92 26.19 -8.75
C PRO A 101 -0.03 27.36 -8.43
N ASP A 102 -1.33 27.09 -8.27
CA ASP A 102 -2.35 28.06 -7.91
C ASP A 102 -2.57 28.21 -6.39
N GLY A 103 -1.69 27.61 -5.57
CA GLY A 103 -1.73 27.67 -4.11
C GLY A 103 -2.72 26.71 -3.45
N ARG A 104 -3.50 25.93 -4.23
CA ARG A 104 -4.40 24.92 -3.65
C ARG A 104 -3.62 23.69 -3.17
N ALA A 105 -4.17 23.02 -2.16
CA ALA A 105 -3.67 21.71 -1.76
C ALA A 105 -3.83 20.70 -2.90
N GLY A 106 -2.80 19.88 -3.12
CA GLY A 106 -2.77 18.83 -4.13
C GLY A 106 -2.11 17.56 -3.60
N VAL A 107 -2.00 16.57 -4.47
CA VAL A 107 -1.34 15.29 -4.17
C VAL A 107 -0.35 14.98 -5.29
N GLU A 108 0.91 14.77 -4.92
CA GLU A 108 1.93 14.22 -5.81
C GLU A 108 1.91 12.69 -5.72
N LYS A 109 2.07 12.00 -6.85
CA LYS A 109 2.10 10.54 -6.92
C LYS A 109 3.43 10.04 -7.46
N GLU A 110 4.09 9.18 -6.70
CA GLU A 110 5.23 8.38 -7.16
C GLU A 110 4.73 6.97 -7.52
N ARG A 111 5.23 6.40 -8.61
CA ARG A 111 4.96 4.99 -8.97
C ARG A 111 6.23 4.17 -8.82
N LEU A 112 6.21 3.25 -7.87
CA LEU A 112 7.25 2.24 -7.69
C LEU A 112 6.95 1.03 -8.58
N ARG A 113 7.94 0.62 -9.37
CA ARG A 113 7.87 -0.53 -10.27
C ARG A 113 9.20 -1.27 -10.25
N PRO A 114 9.25 -2.56 -10.62
CA PRO A 114 10.51 -3.24 -10.87
C PRO A 114 11.37 -2.43 -11.84
N ALA A 115 12.68 -2.43 -11.66
CA ALA A 115 13.59 -1.91 -12.68
C ALA A 115 13.31 -2.64 -14.00
N GLN A 116 13.23 -1.90 -15.10
CA GLN A 116 13.12 -2.50 -16.44
C GLN A 116 14.34 -3.41 -16.64
N ARG A 117 14.09 -4.71 -16.82
CA ARG A 117 15.11 -5.69 -17.19
C ARG A 117 15.41 -5.58 -18.68
#